data_AF-A0A926ACP8-F1
#
_entry.id   AF-A0A926ACP8-F1
#
_cell.length_a   1.000
_cell.length_b   1.000
_cell.length_c   1.000
_cell.angle_alpha   90.00
_cell.angle_beta   90.00
_cell.angle_gamma   90.00
#
_symmetry.space_group_name_H-M   'P 1'
#
loop_
_entity.id
_entity.type
_entity.pdbx_description
1 polymer ?
#
loop_
_entity_poly.entity_id
_entity_poly.type
_entity_poly.pdbx_seq_one_letter_code
_entity_poly.pdbx_strand_id
1 'polypeptide(L)'
;MQPITIDAIHLHPIALELAEKLRTSYGAEPFKSAVIIEMMTSDGATGWGEAPTKMKPSYTYETMGTALHVLHEFLIPRLLGKTIASATEIPDLLKAVRGHPVAKFALEAAAWDALAKTNDLPLADLFAAHLPPGNTPKGYATVGVSIGIQDSIAATLDVIAKRVAQGYGRVKLKIEPGWDVELARAVRQAYPDLVLMLDANSAYTLA
;
A
#
# COMPACT_ATOMS: atom_id res chain seq x y z
N MET A 1 21.96 -8.14 -13.80
CA MET A 1 20.62 -8.02 -14.39
C MET A 1 20.75 -7.27 -15.70
N GLN A 2 20.01 -7.68 -16.73
CA GLN A 2 19.84 -6.91 -17.96
C GLN A 2 19.13 -5.59 -17.62
N PRO A 3 19.67 -4.44 -18.08
CA PRO A 3 19.03 -3.15 -17.87
C PRO A 3 17.80 -3.03 -18.77
N ILE A 4 16.87 -2.14 -18.39
CA ILE A 4 15.70 -1.80 -19.20
C ILE A 4 15.79 -0.35 -19.67
N THR A 5 15.25 -0.06 -20.84
CA THR A 5 15.03 1.31 -21.33
C THR A 5 13.53 1.58 -21.33
N ILE A 6 13.10 2.68 -20.71
CA ILE A 6 11.68 3.01 -20.55
C ILE A 6 11.19 3.75 -21.80
N ASP A 7 10.32 3.12 -22.58
CA ASP A 7 9.82 3.66 -23.85
C ASP A 7 8.51 4.43 -23.71
N ALA A 8 7.58 3.89 -22.93
CA ALA A 8 6.27 4.49 -22.72
C ALA A 8 5.77 4.24 -21.30
N ILE A 9 4.95 5.17 -20.80
CA ILE A 9 4.25 5.03 -19.53
C ILE A 9 2.79 5.45 -19.72
N HIS A 10 1.86 4.53 -19.50
CA HIS A 10 0.42 4.79 -19.53
C HIS A 10 -0.14 4.86 -18.11
N LEU A 11 -1.12 5.75 -17.94
CA LEU A 11 -1.83 5.97 -16.68
C LEU A 11 -3.27 5.49 -16.81
N HIS A 12 -3.68 4.60 -15.93
CA HIS A 12 -5.03 4.03 -15.90
C HIS A 12 -5.71 4.38 -14.57
N PRO A 13 -6.45 5.49 -14.49
CA PRO A 13 -7.26 5.80 -13.31
C PRO A 13 -8.37 4.77 -13.15
N ILE A 14 -8.51 4.19 -11.97
CA ILE A 14 -9.54 3.21 -11.65
C ILE A 14 -10.31 3.58 -10.38
N ALA A 15 -11.56 3.11 -10.31
CA ALA A 15 -12.37 3.12 -9.11
C ALA A 15 -13.15 1.79 -9.02
N LEU A 16 -12.89 1.01 -7.98
CA LEU A 16 -13.49 -0.31 -7.75
C LEU A 16 -14.40 -0.26 -6.53
N GLU A 17 -15.62 -0.78 -6.64
CA GLU A 17 -16.53 -0.89 -5.50
C GLU A 17 -16.01 -1.90 -4.47
N LEU A 18 -16.06 -1.53 -3.19
CA LEU A 18 -15.60 -2.41 -2.11
C LEU A 18 -16.67 -3.45 -1.75
N ALA A 19 -16.27 -4.73 -1.69
CA ALA A 19 -17.17 -5.81 -1.28
C ALA A 19 -17.68 -5.67 0.17
N GLU A 20 -16.84 -5.17 1.08
CA GLU A 20 -17.20 -4.83 2.45
C GLU A 20 -16.79 -3.38 2.72
N LYS A 21 -17.73 -2.54 3.19
CA LYS A 21 -17.44 -1.14 3.52
C LYS A 21 -16.62 -1.07 4.81
N LEU A 22 -15.44 -0.45 4.74
CA LEU A 22 -14.62 -0.18 5.92
C LEU A 22 -14.98 1.18 6.52
N ARG A 23 -15.53 1.18 7.74
CA ARG A 23 -15.74 2.40 8.54
C ARG A 23 -14.50 2.70 9.39
N THR A 24 -13.97 3.91 9.24
CA THR A 24 -12.88 4.46 10.06
C THR A 24 -13.36 5.72 10.79
N SER A 25 -12.54 6.30 11.67
CA SER A 25 -12.83 7.59 12.32
C SER A 25 -13.04 8.75 11.33
N TYR A 26 -12.55 8.63 10.10
CA TYR A 26 -12.74 9.62 9.03
C TYR A 26 -13.95 9.34 8.12
N GLY A 27 -14.77 8.32 8.43
CA GLY A 27 -15.93 7.91 7.65
C GLY A 27 -15.73 6.61 6.86
N ALA A 28 -16.62 6.36 5.89
CA ALA A 28 -16.62 5.18 5.03
C ALA A 28 -16.42 5.57 3.55
N GLU A 29 -15.64 4.78 2.83
CA GLU A 29 -15.37 4.99 1.40
C GLU A 29 -16.15 3.97 0.56
N PRO A 30 -16.91 4.39 -0.46
CA PRO A 30 -17.66 3.47 -1.30
C PRO A 30 -16.79 2.74 -2.33
N PHE A 31 -15.64 3.30 -2.71
CA PHE A 31 -14.76 2.76 -3.74
C PHE A 31 -13.29 2.81 -3.32
N LYS A 32 -12.51 1.84 -3.78
CA LYS A 32 -11.04 1.92 -3.86
C LYS A 32 -10.67 2.62 -5.15
N SER A 33 -10.11 3.83 -5.02
CA SER A 33 -9.51 4.54 -6.14
C SER A 33 -8.00 4.28 -6.23
N ALA A 34 -7.45 4.32 -7.44
CA ALA A 34 -6.01 4.25 -7.70
C ALA A 34 -5.68 4.76 -9.11
N VAL A 35 -4.40 5.05 -9.35
CA VAL A 35 -3.87 5.16 -10.72
C VAL A 35 -2.94 3.98 -10.94
N ILE A 36 -3.28 3.11 -11.89
CA ILE A 36 -2.40 2.02 -12.31
C ILE A 36 -1.41 2.55 -13.34
N ILE A 37 -0.14 2.22 -13.15
CA ILE A 37 0.97 2.56 -14.03
C ILE A 37 1.26 1.35 -14.90
N GLU A 38 1.33 1.56 -16.20
CA GLU A 38 1.83 0.59 -17.17
C GLU A 38 3.10 1.16 -17.78
N MET A 39 4.26 0.57 -17.44
CA MET A 39 5.58 0.99 -17.92
C MET A 39 6.07 -0.01 -18.97
N MET A 40 6.20 0.45 -20.21
CA MET A 40 6.66 -0.36 -21.33
C MET A 40 8.14 -0.11 -21.59
N THR A 41 8.89 -1.17 -21.84
CA THR A 41 10.33 -1.12 -22.09
C THR A 41 10.66 -1.47 -23.54
N SER A 42 11.82 -1.01 -24.05
CA SER A 42 12.18 -1.22 -25.47
C SER A 42 12.44 -2.69 -25.84
N ASP A 43 12.74 -3.53 -24.86
CA ASP A 43 12.90 -4.99 -24.98
C ASP A 43 11.55 -5.73 -24.89
N GLY A 44 10.44 -5.01 -24.73
CA GLY A 44 9.07 -5.54 -24.82
C GLY A 44 8.46 -5.98 -23.49
N ALA A 45 9.14 -5.78 -22.35
CA ALA A 45 8.54 -6.04 -21.06
C ALA A 45 7.53 -4.93 -20.67
N THR A 46 6.60 -5.27 -19.79
CA THR A 46 5.64 -4.33 -19.22
C THR A 46 5.57 -4.49 -17.71
N GLY A 47 6.02 -3.45 -17.02
CA GLY A 47 5.97 -3.34 -15.56
C GLY A 47 4.72 -2.62 -15.08
N TRP A 48 4.16 -3.09 -13.96
CA TRP A 48 2.95 -2.54 -13.36
C TRP A 48 3.21 -1.96 -11.98
N GLY A 49 2.64 -0.79 -11.73
CA GLY A 49 2.66 -0.14 -10.43
C GLY A 49 1.30 0.42 -10.07
N GLU A 50 1.09 0.69 -8.78
CA GLU A 50 -0.14 1.30 -8.29
C GLU A 50 0.19 2.56 -7.47
N ALA A 51 -0.45 3.68 -7.81
CA ALA A 51 -0.57 4.84 -6.93
C ALA A 51 -1.89 4.73 -6.15
N PRO A 52 -1.89 4.19 -4.91
CA PRO A 52 -3.11 4.05 -4.11
C PRO A 52 -3.56 5.40 -3.56
N THR A 53 -4.19 6.19 -4.42
CA THR A 53 -4.68 7.54 -4.10
C THR A 53 -6.15 7.54 -3.73
N LYS A 54 -6.55 8.51 -2.93
CA LYS A 54 -7.96 8.78 -2.61
C LYS A 54 -8.49 9.90 -3.50
N MET A 55 -9.81 10.02 -3.62
CA MET A 55 -10.44 11.16 -4.29
C MET A 55 -10.32 12.46 -3.49
N LYS A 56 -10.14 12.35 -2.17
CA LYS A 56 -10.01 13.47 -1.24
C LYS A 56 -8.67 13.37 -0.49
N PRO A 57 -8.08 14.50 -0.05
CA PRO A 57 -6.83 14.50 0.70
C PRO A 57 -7.08 14.15 2.18
N SER A 58 -7.69 12.98 2.43
CA SER A 58 -8.14 12.56 3.76
C SER A 58 -7.15 11.66 4.50
N TYR A 59 -6.20 11.06 3.79
CA TYR A 59 -5.15 10.22 4.39
C TYR A 59 -3.78 10.86 4.23
N THR A 60 -3.48 11.32 3.02
CA THR A 60 -2.35 12.21 2.73
C THR A 60 -2.88 13.41 1.94
N TYR A 61 -2.00 14.37 1.65
CA TYR A 61 -2.34 15.48 0.76
C TYR A 61 -2.48 15.04 -0.72
N GLU A 62 -2.00 13.84 -1.07
CA GLU A 62 -2.10 13.31 -2.43
C GLU A 62 -3.49 12.75 -2.69
N THR A 63 -4.10 13.23 -3.77
CA THR A 63 -5.34 12.74 -4.34
C THR A 63 -5.11 12.15 -5.73
N MET A 64 -6.10 11.46 -6.27
CA MET A 64 -6.07 10.99 -7.67
C MET A 64 -5.79 12.13 -8.64
N GLY A 65 -6.46 13.27 -8.47
CA GLY A 65 -6.26 14.45 -9.33
C GLY A 65 -4.84 14.99 -9.25
N THR A 66 -4.30 15.15 -8.03
CA THR A 66 -2.92 15.64 -7.87
C THR A 66 -1.89 14.64 -8.37
N ALA A 67 -2.13 13.33 -8.19
CA ALA A 67 -1.21 12.30 -8.65
C ALA A 67 -1.19 12.22 -10.18
N LEU A 68 -2.35 12.25 -10.85
CA LEU A 68 -2.41 12.28 -12.31
C LEU A 68 -1.68 13.49 -12.89
N HIS A 69 -1.92 14.68 -12.33
CA HIS A 69 -1.22 15.88 -12.74
C HIS A 69 0.29 15.75 -12.57
N VAL A 70 0.77 15.30 -11.40
CA VAL A 70 2.21 15.23 -11.12
C VAL A 70 2.91 14.11 -11.87
N LEU A 71 2.25 12.96 -12.03
CA LEU A 71 2.73 11.86 -12.87
C LEU A 71 2.94 12.34 -14.31
N HIS A 72 1.92 12.95 -14.91
CA HIS A 72 1.92 13.37 -16.31
C HIS A 72 2.91 14.52 -16.57
N GLU A 73 2.83 15.61 -15.80
CA GLU A 73 3.57 16.84 -16.12
C GLU A 73 5.02 16.83 -15.64
N PHE A 74 5.36 16.09 -14.57
CA PHE A 74 6.64 16.26 -13.88
C PHE A 74 7.44 14.98 -13.66
N LEU A 75 6.80 13.83 -13.44
CA LEU A 75 7.51 12.58 -13.12
C LEU A 75 7.80 11.75 -14.37
N ILE A 76 6.79 11.42 -15.19
CA ILE A 76 6.95 10.60 -16.41
C ILE A 76 8.00 11.18 -17.37
N PRO A 77 8.01 12.50 -17.68
CA PRO A 77 9.00 13.06 -18.61
C PRO A 77 10.47 12.87 -18.17
N ARG A 78 10.71 12.60 -16.88
CA ARG A 78 12.06 12.36 -16.35
C ARG A 78 12.55 10.92 -16.57
N LEU A 79 11.63 10.00 -16.83
CA LEU A 79 11.91 8.57 -16.99
C LEU A 79 11.90 8.12 -18.45
N LEU A 80 11.11 8.75 -19.32
CA LEU A 80 11.05 8.37 -20.74
C LEU A 80 12.43 8.45 -21.40
N GLY A 81 12.77 7.38 -22.14
CA GLY A 81 14.06 7.21 -22.80
C GLY A 81 15.24 6.94 -21.87
N LYS A 82 15.03 6.76 -20.55
CA LYS A 82 16.10 6.41 -19.62
C LYS A 82 16.33 4.90 -19.62
N THR A 83 17.60 4.52 -19.66
CA THR A 83 18.05 3.17 -19.37
C THR A 83 18.44 3.07 -17.90
N ILE A 84 17.88 2.09 -17.18
CA ILE A 84 18.20 1.82 -15.77
C ILE A 84 18.66 0.37 -15.62
N ALA A 85 19.66 0.14 -14.76
CA ALA A 85 20.13 -1.19 -14.40
C ALA A 85 19.50 -1.70 -13.09
N SER A 86 18.95 -0.79 -12.28
CA SER A 86 18.28 -1.06 -11.02
C SER A 86 17.10 -0.12 -10.79
N ALA A 87 16.00 -0.64 -10.26
CA ALA A 87 14.86 0.18 -9.85
C ALA A 87 15.20 1.15 -8.71
N THR A 88 16.26 0.88 -7.94
CA THR A 88 16.78 1.79 -6.91
C THR A 88 17.31 3.12 -7.48
N GLU A 89 17.46 3.24 -8.79
CA GLU A 89 17.82 4.50 -9.48
C GLU A 89 16.62 5.46 -9.62
N ILE A 90 15.39 4.94 -9.59
CA ILE A 90 14.17 5.73 -9.79
C ILE A 90 14.04 6.89 -8.79
N PRO A 91 14.25 6.71 -7.46
CA PRO A 91 14.18 7.81 -6.51
C PRO A 91 15.10 8.98 -6.86
N ASP A 92 16.31 8.70 -7.34
CA ASP A 92 17.29 9.72 -7.72
C ASP A 92 16.89 10.46 -9.00
N LEU A 93 16.30 9.77 -9.98
CA LEU A 93 15.77 10.38 -11.21
C LEU A 93 14.58 11.31 -10.91
N LEU A 94 13.81 11.01 -9.87
CA LEU A 94 12.60 11.74 -9.48
C LEU A 94 12.82 12.77 -8.36
N LYS A 95 14.02 12.86 -7.77
CA LYS A 95 14.27 13.69 -6.57
C LYS A 95 14.06 15.19 -6.75
N ALA A 96 14.13 15.69 -7.99
CA ALA A 96 13.90 17.09 -8.29
C ALA A 96 12.44 17.53 -8.02
N VAL A 97 11.48 16.61 -8.10
CA VAL A 97 10.09 16.86 -7.74
C VAL A 97 9.96 16.69 -6.23
N ARG A 98 9.55 17.72 -5.48
CA ARG A 98 9.45 17.65 -4.02
C ARG A 98 8.13 16.98 -3.59
N GLY A 99 8.18 16.13 -2.57
CA GLY A 99 7.00 15.38 -2.11
C GLY A 99 6.55 14.31 -3.10
N HIS A 100 5.25 14.06 -3.14
CA HIS A 100 4.52 13.11 -3.99
C HIS A 100 5.00 11.65 -3.88
N PRO A 101 5.21 11.13 -2.65
CA PRO A 101 5.69 9.77 -2.46
C PRO A 101 4.77 8.71 -3.06
N VAL A 102 3.44 8.90 -3.04
CA VAL A 102 2.51 7.90 -3.60
C VAL A 102 2.65 7.82 -5.12
N ALA A 103 2.71 8.97 -5.81
CA ALA A 103 2.92 9.00 -7.25
C ALA A 103 4.31 8.44 -7.66
N LYS A 104 5.37 8.79 -6.92
CA LYS A 104 6.73 8.28 -7.19
C LYS A 104 6.85 6.78 -6.95
N PHE A 105 6.27 6.29 -5.86
CA PHE A 105 6.24 4.86 -5.53
C PHE A 105 5.62 4.06 -6.66
N ALA A 106 4.54 4.56 -7.27
CA ALA A 106 3.87 3.85 -8.36
C ALA A 106 4.79 3.65 -9.59
N LEU A 107 5.59 4.67 -9.94
CA LEU A 107 6.58 4.56 -11.01
C LEU A 107 7.75 3.64 -10.64
N GLU A 108 8.22 3.73 -9.40
CA GLU A 108 9.29 2.86 -8.87
C GLU A 108 8.85 1.39 -8.88
N ALA A 109 7.63 1.10 -8.39
CA ALA A 109 7.05 -0.24 -8.38
C ALA A 109 6.93 -0.82 -9.80
N ALA A 110 6.49 0.00 -10.77
CA ALA A 110 6.44 -0.41 -12.18
C ALA A 110 7.83 -0.73 -12.73
N ALA A 111 8.87 0.03 -12.36
CA ALA A 111 10.25 -0.26 -12.76
C ALA A 111 10.77 -1.57 -12.15
N TRP A 112 10.46 -1.84 -10.87
CA TRP A 112 10.80 -3.12 -10.23
C TRP A 112 10.16 -4.31 -10.95
N ASP A 113 8.87 -4.22 -11.29
CA ASP A 113 8.15 -5.28 -12.01
C ASP A 113 8.68 -5.47 -13.43
N ALA A 114 8.96 -4.38 -14.16
CA ALA A 114 9.58 -4.45 -15.48
C ALA A 114 10.95 -5.13 -15.45
N LEU A 115 11.83 -4.73 -14.51
CA LEU A 115 13.15 -5.35 -14.35
C LEU A 115 13.07 -6.82 -14.00
N ALA A 116 12.15 -7.19 -13.09
CA ALA A 116 11.92 -8.60 -12.73
C ALA A 116 11.52 -9.43 -13.95
N LYS A 117 10.58 -8.92 -14.76
CA LYS A 117 10.11 -9.60 -15.98
C LYS A 117 11.17 -9.70 -17.07
N THR A 118 11.90 -8.62 -17.37
CA THR A 118 13.01 -8.63 -18.33
C THR A 118 14.07 -9.68 -17.96
N ASN A 119 14.29 -9.88 -16.66
CA ASN A 119 15.30 -10.79 -16.15
C ASN A 119 14.77 -12.21 -15.83
N ASP A 120 13.51 -12.51 -16.13
CA ASP A 120 12.85 -13.78 -15.79
C ASP A 120 12.98 -14.14 -14.29
N LEU A 121 12.77 -13.16 -13.43
CA LEU A 121 12.87 -13.29 -11.98
C LEU A 121 11.52 -13.07 -11.30
N PRO A 122 11.19 -13.85 -10.25
CA PRO A 122 10.15 -13.45 -9.31
C PRO A 122 10.51 -12.12 -8.65
N LEU A 123 9.56 -11.17 -8.59
CA LEU A 123 9.78 -9.87 -7.95
C LEU A 123 10.27 -9.99 -6.49
N ALA A 124 9.80 -11.01 -5.76
CA ALA A 124 10.23 -11.26 -4.38
C ALA A 124 11.73 -11.61 -4.29
N ASP A 125 12.27 -12.36 -5.26
CA ASP A 125 13.69 -12.71 -5.30
C ASP A 125 14.55 -11.50 -5.64
N LEU A 126 14.03 -10.65 -6.52
CA LEU A 126 14.65 -9.36 -6.83
C LEU A 126 14.73 -8.47 -5.58
N PHE A 127 13.65 -8.38 -4.77
CA PHE A 127 13.72 -7.68 -3.48
C PHE A 127 14.66 -8.36 -2.47
N ALA A 128 14.73 -9.69 -2.49
CA ALA A 128 15.60 -10.45 -1.59
C ALA A 128 17.08 -10.06 -1.74
N ALA A 129 17.51 -9.70 -2.95
CA ALA A 129 18.87 -9.22 -3.23
C ALA A 129 19.23 -7.91 -2.51
N HIS A 130 18.22 -7.18 -2.00
CA HIS A 130 18.38 -5.92 -1.27
C HIS A 130 18.06 -6.03 0.23
N LEU A 131 17.92 -7.25 0.76
CA LEU A 131 17.70 -7.45 2.19
C LEU A 131 18.93 -7.00 3.01
N PRO A 132 18.74 -6.44 4.22
CA PRO A 132 19.84 -6.13 5.10
C PRO A 132 20.64 -7.39 5.48
N PRO A 133 21.96 -7.30 5.71
CA PRO A 133 22.79 -8.45 6.09
C PRO A 133 22.19 -9.26 7.24
N GLY A 134 22.22 -10.59 7.12
CA GLY A 134 21.66 -11.51 8.11
C GLY A 134 20.16 -11.77 7.97
N ASN A 135 19.48 -11.17 7.00
CA ASN A 135 18.07 -11.45 6.69
C ASN A 135 17.96 -12.37 5.47
N THR A 136 16.99 -13.29 5.51
CA THR A 136 16.66 -14.20 4.40
C THR A 136 15.15 -14.21 4.17
N PRO A 137 14.68 -14.38 2.92
CA PRO A 137 13.26 -14.54 2.64
C PRO A 137 12.71 -15.78 3.32
N LYS A 138 11.51 -15.66 3.91
CA LYS A 138 10.79 -16.80 4.50
C LYS A 138 9.88 -17.51 3.49
N GLY A 139 9.61 -16.90 2.35
CA GLY A 139 8.64 -17.39 1.34
C GLY A 139 7.17 -17.19 1.72
N TYR A 140 6.86 -16.69 2.93
CA TYR A 140 5.50 -16.39 3.37
C TYR A 140 5.49 -15.22 4.37
N ALA A 141 4.31 -14.65 4.59
CA ALA A 141 4.06 -13.65 5.63
C ALA A 141 2.83 -14.03 6.45
N THR A 142 2.90 -13.84 7.78
CA THR A 142 1.72 -13.98 8.64
C THR A 142 0.75 -12.85 8.37
N VAL A 143 -0.47 -13.18 7.97
CA VAL A 143 -1.50 -12.20 7.63
C VAL A 143 -2.29 -11.81 8.88
N GLY A 144 -2.53 -10.51 9.03
CA GLY A 144 -3.41 -9.97 10.06
C GLY A 144 -4.57 -9.19 9.46
N VAL A 145 -5.67 -9.12 10.19
CA VAL A 145 -6.88 -8.38 9.79
C VAL A 145 -6.93 -7.02 10.48
N SER A 146 -7.54 -6.04 9.82
CA SER A 146 -7.92 -4.76 10.43
C SER A 146 -9.44 -4.71 10.57
N ILE A 147 -9.93 -4.54 11.79
CA ILE A 147 -11.36 -4.50 12.10
C ILE A 147 -11.72 -3.04 12.40
N GLY A 148 -12.68 -2.52 11.65
CA GLY A 148 -13.24 -1.18 11.86
C GLY A 148 -14.08 -1.09 13.14
N ILE A 149 -14.51 0.12 13.48
CA ILE A 149 -15.40 0.35 14.63
C ILE A 149 -16.73 -0.36 14.39
N GLN A 150 -17.17 -1.14 15.37
CA GLN A 150 -18.45 -1.84 15.39
C GLN A 150 -19.42 -1.15 16.36
N ASP A 151 -20.69 -1.52 16.31
CA ASP A 151 -21.74 -0.91 17.15
C ASP A 151 -21.69 -1.38 18.62
N SER A 152 -20.99 -2.48 18.91
CA SER A 152 -20.82 -2.98 20.29
C SER A 152 -19.54 -3.80 20.45
N ILE A 153 -19.11 -3.99 21.71
CA ILE A 153 -18.00 -4.88 22.06
C ILE A 153 -18.34 -6.32 21.66
N ALA A 154 -19.57 -6.77 21.90
CA ALA A 154 -20.04 -8.10 21.51
C ALA A 154 -19.91 -8.30 19.98
N ALA A 155 -20.41 -7.36 19.19
CA ALA A 155 -20.27 -7.40 17.73
C ALA A 155 -18.78 -7.41 17.30
N THR A 156 -17.91 -6.69 18.01
CA THR A 156 -16.47 -6.73 17.73
C THR A 156 -15.88 -8.11 18.01
N LEU A 157 -16.26 -8.74 19.13
CA LEU A 157 -15.81 -10.09 19.48
C LEU A 157 -16.30 -11.14 18.47
N ASP A 158 -17.52 -11.00 17.95
CA ASP A 158 -18.05 -11.89 16.90
C ASP A 158 -17.24 -11.78 15.61
N VAL A 159 -16.89 -10.56 15.20
CA VAL A 159 -16.02 -10.35 14.04
C VAL A 159 -14.63 -10.93 14.29
N ILE A 160 -14.05 -10.74 15.48
CA ILE A 160 -12.76 -11.34 15.83
C ILE A 160 -12.82 -12.86 15.75
N ALA A 161 -13.86 -13.48 16.33
CA ALA A 161 -14.06 -14.93 16.30
C ALA A 161 -14.08 -15.45 14.85
N LYS A 162 -14.86 -14.78 13.98
CA LYS A 162 -14.92 -15.10 12.54
C LYS A 162 -13.54 -15.02 11.89
N ARG A 163 -12.76 -13.95 12.14
CA ARG A 163 -11.45 -13.77 11.49
C ARG A 163 -10.39 -14.73 12.06
N VAL A 164 -10.41 -15.02 13.35
CA VAL A 164 -9.53 -16.04 13.94
C VAL A 164 -9.83 -17.42 13.34
N ALA A 165 -11.11 -17.78 13.17
CA ALA A 165 -11.50 -19.02 12.50
C ALA A 165 -11.06 -19.08 11.03
N GLN A 166 -10.88 -17.94 10.36
CA GLN A 166 -10.30 -17.84 9.02
C GLN A 166 -8.76 -17.97 8.99
N GLY A 167 -8.10 -18.11 10.14
CA GLY A 167 -6.65 -18.29 10.25
C GLY A 167 -5.85 -16.99 10.37
N TYR A 168 -6.48 -15.83 10.59
CA TYR A 168 -5.74 -14.58 10.80
C TYR A 168 -4.97 -14.62 12.13
N GLY A 169 -3.63 -14.57 12.05
CA GLY A 169 -2.75 -14.66 13.22
C GLY A 169 -2.57 -13.36 14.00
N ARG A 170 -3.11 -12.25 13.50
CA ARG A 170 -3.05 -10.93 14.14
C ARG A 170 -4.33 -10.14 13.90
N VAL A 171 -4.79 -9.42 14.91
CA VAL A 171 -5.91 -8.48 14.82
C VAL A 171 -5.44 -7.05 15.11
N LYS A 172 -5.89 -6.10 14.28
CA LYS A 172 -5.77 -4.67 14.52
C LYS A 172 -7.17 -4.06 14.68
N LEU A 173 -7.44 -3.39 15.80
CA LEU A 173 -8.73 -2.75 16.06
C LEU A 173 -8.63 -1.24 15.85
N LYS A 174 -9.58 -0.66 15.11
CA LYS A 174 -9.74 0.80 15.08
C LYS A 174 -10.33 1.28 16.41
N ILE A 175 -9.72 2.33 16.96
CA ILE A 175 -10.16 2.97 18.21
C ILE A 175 -10.33 4.48 18.02
N GLU A 176 -11.14 5.11 18.86
CA GLU A 176 -11.38 6.56 18.92
C GLU A 176 -11.77 6.97 20.34
N PRO A 177 -11.71 8.25 20.73
CA PRO A 177 -12.05 8.67 22.09
C PRO A 177 -13.44 8.15 22.53
N GLY A 178 -13.47 7.45 23.66
CA GLY A 178 -14.69 6.78 24.16
C GLY A 178 -14.93 5.36 23.61
N TRP A 179 -14.12 4.92 22.64
CA TRP A 179 -14.14 3.59 22.04
C TRP A 179 -12.72 3.00 21.95
N ASP A 180 -12.13 2.73 23.12
CA ASP A 180 -10.72 2.38 23.23
C ASP A 180 -10.41 1.36 24.35
N VAL A 181 -10.38 1.80 25.61
CA VAL A 181 -9.85 1.05 26.76
C VAL A 181 -10.76 -0.13 27.10
N GLU A 182 -12.08 0.09 27.19
CA GLU A 182 -13.04 -0.97 27.50
C GLU A 182 -13.07 -2.04 26.40
N LEU A 183 -13.00 -1.62 25.13
CA LEU A 183 -12.87 -2.53 24.00
C LEU A 183 -11.61 -3.37 24.10
N ALA A 184 -10.45 -2.74 24.30
CA ALA A 184 -9.18 -3.41 24.38
C ALA A 184 -9.14 -4.40 25.55
N ARG A 185 -9.68 -4.03 26.71
CA ARG A 185 -9.78 -4.89 27.90
C ARG A 185 -10.64 -6.13 27.61
N ALA A 186 -11.83 -5.94 27.04
CA ALA A 186 -12.72 -7.04 26.71
C ALA A 186 -12.10 -8.01 25.69
N VAL A 187 -11.46 -7.48 24.65
CA VAL A 187 -10.80 -8.31 23.62
C VAL A 187 -9.61 -9.06 24.20
N ARG A 188 -8.76 -8.42 25.02
CA ARG A 188 -7.63 -9.10 25.66
C ARG A 188 -8.08 -10.18 26.64
N GLN A 189 -9.18 -9.96 27.36
CA GLN A 189 -9.76 -10.98 28.25
C GLN A 189 -10.25 -12.21 27.48
N ALA A 190 -10.92 -12.00 26.35
CA ALA A 190 -11.43 -13.09 25.51
C ALA A 190 -10.31 -13.80 24.71
N TYR A 191 -9.26 -13.08 24.34
CA TYR A 191 -8.15 -13.58 23.54
C TYR A 191 -6.79 -13.22 24.18
N PRO A 192 -6.37 -13.93 25.25
CA PRO A 192 -5.17 -13.58 26.02
C PRO A 192 -3.88 -13.58 25.19
N ASP A 193 -3.75 -14.52 24.25
CA ASP A 193 -2.51 -14.74 23.49
C ASP A 193 -2.55 -14.18 22.06
N LEU A 194 -3.68 -13.63 21.62
CA LEU A 194 -3.82 -13.08 20.26
C LEU A 194 -2.90 -11.86 20.09
N VAL A 195 -2.14 -11.85 19.00
CA VAL A 195 -1.37 -10.67 18.61
C VAL A 195 -2.36 -9.56 18.28
N LEU A 196 -2.40 -8.54 19.13
CA LEU A 196 -3.40 -7.47 19.10
C LEU A 196 -2.69 -6.12 18.97
N MET A 197 -3.21 -5.28 18.09
CA MET A 197 -2.80 -3.89 17.94
C MET A 197 -4.03 -2.98 17.95
N LEU A 198 -3.89 -1.78 18.49
CA LEU A 198 -4.90 -0.73 18.41
C LEU A 198 -4.43 0.35 17.45
N ASP A 199 -5.33 0.85 16.61
CA ASP A 199 -5.07 1.85 15.59
C ASP A 199 -5.96 3.07 15.85
N ALA A 200 -5.35 4.05 16.51
CA ALA A 200 -5.99 5.30 16.92
C ALA A 200 -6.21 6.29 15.78
N ASN A 201 -5.61 6.06 14.61
CA ASN A 201 -5.85 6.82 13.39
C ASN A 201 -5.81 8.36 13.61
N SER A 202 -4.87 8.83 14.42
CA SER A 202 -4.68 10.24 14.81
C SER A 202 -5.90 10.92 15.47
N ALA A 203 -6.77 10.16 16.13
CA ALA A 203 -8.01 10.67 16.74
C ALA A 203 -7.83 11.31 18.14
N TYR A 204 -6.61 11.38 18.67
CA TYR A 204 -6.32 11.83 20.03
C TYR A 204 -5.35 13.02 20.03
N THR A 205 -5.41 13.82 21.08
CA THR A 205 -4.44 14.87 21.40
C THR A 205 -3.84 14.60 22.78
N LEU A 206 -2.72 15.26 23.10
CA LEU A 206 -2.27 15.35 24.49
C LEU A 206 -3.28 16.17 25.30
N ALA A 207 -3.42 15.82 26.58
CA ALA A 207 -4.20 16.57 27.55
C ALA A 207 -3.46 17.83 28.02
#